data_AF-A0A916AYH9-F1
#
_entry.id   AF-A0A916AYH9-F1
#
_cell.length_a   1.000
_cell.length_b   1.000
_cell.length_c   1.000
_cell.angle_alpha   90.00
_cell.angle_beta   90.00
_cell.angle_gamma   90.00
#
_symmetry.space_group_name_H-M   'P 1'
#
loop_
_entity.id
_entity.type
_entity.pdbx_description
1 polymer ?
#
loop_
_entity_poly.entity_id
_entity_poly.type
_entity_poly.pdbx_seq_one_letter_code
_entity_poly.pdbx_strand_id
1 'polypeptide(L)' 'ATAIYIICDNAPYYRSRAVQDYLKTSCIQLVFLP' A
#
# COMPACT_ATOMS: atom_id res chain seq x y z
N ALA A 1 -5.85 2.75 -16.61
CA ALA A 1 -5.27 1.80 -15.64
C ALA A 1 -6.22 1.67 -14.47
N THR A 2 -6.56 0.45 -14.06
CA THR A 2 -7.52 0.20 -12.99
C THR A 2 -6.76 0.07 -11.67
N ALA A 3 -6.95 1.02 -10.75
CA ALA A 3 -6.30 0.99 -9.44
C ALA A 3 -7.20 0.31 -8.41
N ILE A 4 -6.62 -0.57 -7.59
CA ILE A 4 -7.30 -1.25 -6.48
C ILE A 4 -6.94 -0.53 -5.18
N TYR A 5 -7.94 0.11 -4.56
CA TYR A 5 -7.76 0.81 -3.29
C TYR A 5 -8.03 -0.12 -2.12
N ILE A 6 -7.07 -0.20 -1.20
CA ILE A 6 -7.18 -0.97 0.03
C ILE A 6 -7.10 -0.01 1.21
N ILE A 7 -8.08 -0.05 2.11
CA ILE A 7 -8.08 0.73 3.34
C ILE A 7 -7.33 -0.06 4.41
N CYS A 8 -6.37 0.58 5.09
CA CYS A 8 -5.45 -0.06 6.03
C CYS A 8 -5.33 0.72 7.34
N ASP A 9 -4.97 0.04 8.43
CA ASP A 9 -4.47 0.66 9.64
C ASP A 9 -3.01 1.15 9.44
N ASN A 10 -2.53 2.08 10.28
CA ASN A 10 -1.19 2.67 10.13
C ASN A 10 -0.09 1.83 10.81
N ALA A 11 -0.15 0.51 10.67
CA ALA A 11 0.90 -0.35 11.21
C ALA A 11 2.25 -0.17 10.48
N PRO A 12 3.38 -0.30 11.20
CA PRO A 12 4.69 0.01 10.66
C PRO A 12 5.13 -0.92 9.52
N TYR A 13 4.58 -2.13 9.42
CA TYR A 13 4.96 -3.09 8.39
C TYR A 13 4.64 -2.62 6.96
N TYR A 14 3.63 -1.76 6.78
CA TYR A 14 3.30 -1.17 5.48
C TYR A 14 4.39 -0.23 4.94
N ARG A 15 5.25 0.29 5.82
CA ARG A 15 6.38 1.16 5.46
C ARG A 15 7.67 0.39 5.19
N SER A 16 7.65 -0.94 5.32
CA SER A 16 8.81 -1.77 5.06
C SER A 16 9.23 -1.70 3.58
N ARG A 17 10.54 -1.82 3.33
CA ARG A 17 11.11 -1.75 1.98
C ARG A 17 10.47 -2.76 1.02
N ALA A 18 10.22 -3.98 1.50
CA ALA A 18 9.59 -5.04 0.71
C ALA A 18 8.20 -4.64 0.21
N VAL A 19 7.37 -4.05 1.08
CA VAL A 19 6.02 -3.58 0.72
C VAL A 19 6.11 -2.41 -0.26
N GLN A 20 7.00 -1.45 0.00
CA GLN A 20 7.19 -0.30 -0.89
C GLN A 20 7.67 -0.72 -2.29
N ASP A 21 8.59 -1.69 -2.37
CA ASP A 21 9.10 -2.20 -3.64
C ASP A 21 8.03 -2.98 -4.42
N TYR A 22 7.16 -3.73 -3.73
CA TYR A 22 6.00 -4.38 -4.34
C TYR A 22 4.99 -3.37 -4.89
N LEU A 23 4.72 -2.28 -4.15
CA LEU A 23 3.72 -1.29 -4.55
C LEU A 23 4.09 -0.54 -5.84
N LYS A 24 5.39 -0.39 -6.14
CA LYS A 24 5.88 0.29 -7.36
C LYS A 24 5.40 -0.35 -8.66
N THR A 25 5.27 -1.67 -8.68
CA THR A 25 4.86 -2.43 -9.88
C THR A 25 3.42 -2.92 -9.80
N SER A 26 2.80 -2.82 -8.63
CA SER A 26 1.41 -3.21 -8.41
C SER A 26 0.42 -2.14 -8.88
N CYS A 27 -0.82 -2.55 -9.17
CA CYS A 27 -1.94 -1.63 -9.38
C CYS A 27 -2.64 -1.25 -8.05
N ILE A 28 -2.03 -1.53 -6.91
CA ILE A 28 -2.64 -1.41 -5.58
C ILE A 28 -2.23 -0.08 -4.96
N GLN A 29 -3.21 0.62 -4.37
CA GLN A 29 -2.98 1.83 -3.59
C GLN A 29 -3.49 1.63 -2.16
N LEU A 30 -2.59 1.75 -1.20
CA LEU A 30 -2.92 1.67 0.22
C LEU A 30 -3.38 3.05 0.72
N VAL A 31 -4.55 3.09 1.37
CA VAL A 31 -5.11 4.28 2.00
C VAL A 31 -5.16 4.02 3.50
N PHE A 32 -4.44 4.83 4.27
CA PHE A 32 -4.39 4.67 5.71
C PHE A 32 -5.53 5.43 6.38
N LEU A 33 -6.16 4.78 7.36
CA LEU A 33 -7.06 5.45 8.30
C LEU A 33 -6.29 6.51 9.12
N PRO A 34 -6.96 7.57 9.58
CA PRO A 34 -6.35 8.65 10.38
C PRO A 34 -5.74 8.15 11.70
#